data_AF-A0A060C3I3-F1
#
_entry.id   AF-A0A060C3I3-F1
#
_cell.length_a   1.000
_cell.length_b   1.000
_cell.length_c   1.000
_cell.angle_alpha   90.00
_cell.angle_beta   90.00
_cell.angle_gamma   90.00
#
_symmetry.space_group_name_H-M   'P 1'
#
loop_
_entity.id
_entity.type
_entity.pdbx_description
1 polymer ?
#
loop_
_entity_poly.entity_id
_entity_poly.type
_entity_poly.pdbx_seq_one_letter_code
_entity_poly.pdbx_strand_id
1 'polypeptide(L)'
;MLADFAALIDRYGHIPNGTRSYYLSRSQPPFFSWMVELEAAHDPAVRVHFLPQLRAEYRWWMAGADTLAPGQAGGHVVRLADGSVLNRYWDALDTPRPESWRQDRATAAQAPQRPAGAVYRDLRAAAESGWDFSSRWLGDGRT
;
A
#
# COMPACT_ATOMS: atom_id res chain seq x y z
N MET A 1 -0.93 -8.16 19.16
CA MET A 1 -1.11 -7.98 17.71
C MET A 1 -1.96 -6.75 17.37
N LEU A 2 -3.24 -6.67 17.74
CA LEU A 2 -4.07 -5.47 17.47
C LEU A 2 -3.47 -4.18 18.05
N ALA A 3 -3.05 -4.23 19.31
CA ALA A 3 -2.37 -3.11 19.96
C ALA A 3 -1.05 -2.71 19.26
N ASP A 4 -0.30 -3.68 18.73
CA ASP A 4 0.95 -3.42 18.01
C ASP A 4 0.67 -2.70 16.68
N PHE A 5 -0.33 -3.16 15.92
CA PHE A 5 -0.74 -2.49 14.69
C PHE A 5 -1.35 -1.10 14.94
N ALA A 6 -2.15 -0.95 15.99
CA ALA A 6 -2.64 0.35 16.43
C ALA A 6 -1.48 1.32 16.72
N ALA A 7 -0.45 0.86 17.45
CA ALA A 7 0.74 1.66 17.72
C ALA A 7 1.54 2.01 16.46
N LEU A 8 1.57 1.14 15.44
CA LEU A 8 2.17 1.46 14.14
C LEU A 8 1.38 2.55 13.40
N ILE A 9 0.05 2.47 13.40
CA ILE A 9 -0.83 3.48 12.81
C ILE A 9 -0.65 4.82 13.53
N ASP A 10 -0.62 4.83 14.86
CA ASP A 10 -0.42 6.06 15.63
C ASP A 10 0.95 6.70 15.36
N ARG A 11 1.98 5.88 15.12
CA ARG A 11 3.35 6.35 14.90
C ARG A 11 3.65 6.77 13.46
N TYR A 12 3.11 6.06 12.48
CA TYR A 12 3.48 6.19 11.06
C TYR A 12 2.29 6.53 10.15
N GLY A 13 1.08 6.66 10.70
CA GLY A 13 -0.16 6.91 9.97
C GLY A 13 -0.74 5.69 9.26
N HIS A 14 -0.01 4.57 9.21
CA HIS A 14 -0.40 3.32 8.54
C HIS A 14 0.35 2.14 9.17
N ILE A 15 -0.06 0.92 8.81
CA ILE A 15 0.69 -0.30 9.09
C ILE A 15 1.73 -0.49 7.98
N PRO A 16 3.04 -0.40 8.24
CA PRO A 16 4.05 -0.68 7.23
C PRO A 16 4.03 -2.17 6.84
N ASN A 17 4.54 -2.50 5.65
CA ASN A 17 4.65 -3.89 5.15
C ASN A 17 5.26 -4.88 6.18
N GLY A 18 6.18 -4.39 7.01
CA GLY A 18 6.65 -5.06 8.21
C GLY A 18 7.42 -4.11 9.11
N THR A 19 7.84 -4.56 10.29
CA THR A 19 8.51 -3.71 11.30
C THR A 19 10.00 -3.52 11.02
N ARG A 20 10.33 -2.95 9.86
CA ARG A 20 11.67 -2.57 9.40
C ARG A 20 11.63 -1.19 8.74
N SER A 21 12.70 -0.41 8.89
CA SER A 21 12.73 0.98 8.38
C SER A 21 12.51 1.09 6.87
N TYR A 22 13.03 0.13 6.09
CA TYR A 22 12.86 0.10 4.63
C TYR A 22 11.43 -0.24 4.15
N TYR A 23 10.52 -0.56 5.07
CA TYR A 23 9.10 -0.77 4.79
C TYR A 23 8.22 0.45 5.10
N LEU A 24 8.73 1.51 5.73
CA LEU A 24 7.94 2.69 6.09
C LEU A 24 7.34 3.45 4.88
N SER A 25 7.79 3.14 3.66
CA SER A 25 7.30 3.77 2.44
C SER A 25 6.03 3.15 1.86
N ARG A 26 5.55 2.03 2.41
CA ARG A 26 4.39 1.28 1.91
C ARG A 26 3.74 0.42 2.99
N SER A 27 2.50 0.04 2.77
CA SER A 27 1.73 -0.86 3.64
C SER A 27 1.79 -2.33 3.17
N GLN A 28 0.73 -3.07 3.47
CA GLN A 28 0.32 -4.36 2.94
C GLN A 28 -1.21 -4.37 2.77
N PRO A 29 -1.86 -5.44 2.26
CA PRO A 29 -3.31 -5.50 2.20
C PRO A 29 -3.95 -5.14 3.57
N PRO A 30 -4.89 -4.18 3.65
CA PRO A 30 -5.32 -3.59 4.91
C PRO A 30 -6.33 -4.48 5.65
N PHE A 31 -5.82 -5.39 6.48
CA PHE A 31 -6.62 -6.32 7.28
C PHE A 31 -6.97 -5.82 8.69
N PHE A 32 -6.51 -4.64 9.11
CA PHE A 32 -6.70 -4.18 10.49
C PHE A 32 -8.18 -4.08 10.89
N SER A 33 -9.05 -3.60 10.01
CA SER A 33 -10.50 -3.57 10.24
C SER A 33 -11.09 -4.97 10.47
N TRP A 34 -10.64 -5.96 9.69
CA TRP A 34 -11.04 -7.36 9.87
C TRP A 34 -10.53 -7.94 11.18
N MET A 35 -9.30 -7.61 11.58
CA MET A 35 -8.77 -8.03 12.87
C MET A 35 -9.57 -7.43 14.04
N VAL A 36 -9.95 -6.16 13.94
CA VAL A 36 -10.81 -5.49 14.94
C VAL A 36 -12.18 -6.16 15.01
N GLU A 37 -12.82 -6.46 13.87
CA GLU A 37 -14.12 -7.13 13.85
C GLU A 37 -14.07 -8.55 14.40
N LEU A 38 -13.00 -9.30 14.13
CA LEU A 38 -12.81 -10.65 14.69
C LEU A 38 -12.73 -10.62 16.22
N GLU A 39 -11.99 -9.65 16.78
CA GLU A 39 -11.90 -9.47 18.23
C GLU A 39 -13.22 -8.96 18.81
N ALA A 40 -13.92 -8.08 18.09
CA ALA A 40 -15.19 -7.50 18.52
C ALA A 40 -16.35 -8.51 18.60
N ALA A 41 -16.18 -9.72 18.06
CA ALA A 41 -17.08 -10.85 18.29
C ALA A 41 -17.04 -11.34 19.76
N HIS A 42 -15.92 -11.12 20.46
CA HIS A 42 -15.72 -11.49 21.86
C HIS A 42 -15.88 -10.28 22.80
N ASP A 43 -15.37 -9.11 22.40
CA ASP A 43 -15.52 -7.86 23.14
C ASP A 43 -15.99 -6.72 22.22
N PRO A 44 -17.29 -6.40 22.20
CA PRO A 44 -17.84 -5.32 21.36
C PRO A 44 -17.23 -3.94 21.60
N ALA A 45 -16.63 -3.68 22.78
CA ALA A 45 -16.02 -2.38 23.10
C ALA A 45 -14.78 -2.10 22.24
N VAL A 46 -14.16 -3.15 21.69
CA VAL A 46 -12.96 -3.09 20.84
C VAL A 46 -13.18 -2.23 19.58
N ARG A 47 -14.39 -2.18 19.02
CA ARG A 47 -14.72 -1.31 17.88
C ARG A 47 -14.54 0.17 18.22
N VAL A 48 -15.06 0.58 19.39
CA VAL A 48 -14.97 1.97 19.84
C VAL A 48 -13.54 2.29 20.25
N HIS A 49 -12.86 1.34 20.90
CA HIS A 49 -11.47 1.49 21.31
C HIS A 49 -10.53 1.76 20.13
N PHE A 50 -10.63 1.00 19.04
CA PHE A 50 -9.76 1.14 17.86
C PHE A 50 -10.31 2.04 16.74
N LEU A 51 -11.48 2.66 16.93
CA LEU A 51 -12.07 3.60 15.97
C LEU A 51 -11.11 4.72 15.54
N PRO A 52 -10.28 5.32 16.42
CA PRO A 52 -9.31 6.34 16.02
C PRO A 52 -8.31 5.81 14.98
N GLN A 53 -7.77 4.61 15.20
CA GLN A 53 -6.79 4.00 14.31
C GLN A 53 -7.41 3.52 13.00
N LEU A 54 -8.64 2.97 13.04
CA LEU A 54 -9.39 2.65 11.82
C LEU A 54 -9.58 3.87 10.92
N ARG A 55 -9.95 5.02 11.51
CA ARG A 55 -10.08 6.28 10.78
C ARG A 55 -8.73 6.80 10.28
N ALA A 56 -7.66 6.63 11.05
CA ALA A 56 -6.32 7.06 10.65
C ALA A 56 -5.80 6.25 9.45
N GLU A 57 -5.90 4.93 9.49
CA GLU A 57 -5.52 4.06 8.37
C GLU A 57 -6.37 4.37 7.12
N TYR A 58 -7.68 4.55 7.27
CA TYR A 58 -8.54 4.94 6.14
C TYR A 58 -8.11 6.28 5.52
N ARG A 59 -7.81 7.30 6.33
CA ARG A 59 -7.31 8.59 5.83
C ARG A 59 -6.00 8.44 5.08
N TRP A 60 -5.12 7.53 5.50
CA TRP A 60 -3.87 7.27 4.80
C TRP A 60 -4.13 6.66 3.41
N TRP A 61 -4.98 5.63 3.31
CA TRP A 61 -5.37 5.04 2.02
C TRP A 61 -6.07 6.02 1.08
N MET A 62 -6.83 6.96 1.65
CA MET A 62 -7.62 7.95 0.89
C MET A 62 -6.90 9.30 0.70
N ALA A 63 -5.62 9.40 1.07
CA ALA A 63 -4.88 10.65 1.00
C ALA A 63 -4.88 11.22 -0.43
N GLY A 64 -5.42 12.44 -0.59
CA GLY A 64 -5.50 13.16 -1.87
C GLY A 64 -6.79 12.94 -2.67
N ALA A 65 -7.71 12.08 -2.22
CA ALA A 65 -8.95 11.76 -2.94
C ALA A 65 -9.80 12.98 -3.29
N ASP A 66 -9.94 13.94 -2.36
CA ASP A 66 -10.79 15.12 -2.50
C ASP A 66 -10.29 16.12 -3.55
N THR A 67 -8.99 16.07 -3.86
CA THR A 67 -8.34 17.01 -4.80
C THR A 67 -8.08 16.42 -6.17
N LEU A 68 -8.29 15.11 -6.33
CA LEU A 68 -7.99 14.39 -7.56
C LEU A 68 -9.07 14.62 -8.61
N ALA A 69 -8.71 15.05 -9.82
CA ALA A 69 -9.68 15.23 -10.90
C ALA A 69 -10.07 13.89 -11.55
N PRO A 70 -11.24 13.77 -12.20
CA PRO A 70 -11.62 12.56 -12.93
C PRO A 70 -10.56 12.16 -13.97
N GLY A 71 -10.25 10.86 -14.04
CA GLY A 71 -9.23 10.29 -14.91
C GLY A 71 -7.79 10.37 -14.37
N GLN A 72 -7.60 10.80 -13.12
CA GLN A 72 -6.28 10.94 -12.51
C GLN A 72 -6.04 9.89 -11.41
N ALA A 73 -4.76 9.69 -11.09
CA ALA A 73 -4.31 8.87 -9.97
C ALA A 73 -3.26 9.64 -9.16
N GLY A 74 -3.31 9.50 -7.84
CA GLY A 74 -2.39 10.13 -6.90
C GLY A 74 -2.20 9.24 -5.68
N GLY A 75 -0.96 8.87 -5.38
CA GLY A 75 -0.68 7.90 -4.32
C GLY A 75 -1.46 6.59 -4.52
N HIS A 76 -2.12 6.17 -3.44
CA HIS A 76 -3.03 5.01 -3.40
C HIS A 76 -4.40 5.25 -4.01
N VAL A 77 -4.75 6.46 -4.46
CA VAL A 77 -6.09 6.79 -4.95
C VAL A 77 -6.11 6.92 -6.47
N VAL A 78 -7.18 6.41 -7.07
CA VAL A 78 -7.52 6.61 -8.49
C VAL A 78 -8.95 7.16 -8.57
N ARG A 79 -9.15 8.25 -9.31
CA ARG A 79 -10.48 8.72 -9.70
C ARG A 79 -10.69 8.38 -11.16
N LEU A 80 -11.66 7.50 -11.43
CA LEU A 80 -12.03 7.10 -12.78
C LEU A 80 -12.69 8.26 -13.55
N ALA A 81 -12.85 8.11 -14.86
CA ALA A 81 -13.42 9.15 -15.73
C ALA A 81 -14.89 9.47 -15.38
N ASP A 82 -15.63 8.50 -14.83
CA ASP A 82 -17.02 8.65 -14.35
C ASP A 82 -17.11 9.32 -12.96
N GLY A 83 -15.96 9.63 -12.34
CA GLY A 83 -15.87 10.22 -11.00
C GLY A 83 -15.75 9.21 -9.86
N SER A 84 -15.88 7.90 -10.12
CA SER A 84 -15.73 6.84 -9.13
C SER A 84 -14.33 6.86 -8.50
N VAL A 85 -14.24 6.69 -7.19
CA VAL A 85 -12.96 6.67 -6.45
C VAL A 85 -12.64 5.25 -6.01
N LEU A 86 -11.46 4.78 -6.38
CA LEU A 86 -10.92 3.47 -6.02
C LEU A 86 -9.51 3.60 -5.45
N ASN A 87 -9.02 2.52 -4.84
CA ASN A 87 -7.63 2.42 -4.40
C ASN A 87 -6.78 1.55 -5.33
N ARG A 88 -5.47 1.80 -5.32
CA ARG A 88 -4.43 0.96 -5.91
C ARG A 88 -3.27 0.82 -4.91
N TYR A 89 -2.44 -0.19 -5.11
CA TYR A 89 -1.18 -0.30 -4.39
C TYR A 89 -0.16 0.72 -4.93
N TRP A 90 0.61 1.30 -4.02
CA TRP A 90 1.57 2.38 -4.28
C TRP A 90 2.62 2.45 -3.16
N ASP A 91 3.90 2.46 -3.50
CA ASP A 91 4.96 2.81 -2.55
C ASP A 91 5.34 4.29 -2.76
N ALA A 92 5.65 5.03 -1.70
CA ALA A 92 6.03 6.45 -1.79
C ALA A 92 7.41 6.69 -2.43
N LEU A 93 8.27 5.67 -2.51
CA LEU A 93 9.59 5.72 -3.12
C LEU A 93 9.61 5.07 -4.51
N ASP A 94 10.50 5.57 -5.37
CA ASP A 94 10.80 5.06 -6.71
C ASP A 94 12.29 4.71 -6.85
N THR A 95 12.89 4.19 -5.78
CA THR A 95 14.29 3.71 -5.76
C THR A 95 14.32 2.19 -5.61
N PRO A 96 15.42 1.48 -5.89
CA PRO A 96 15.46 0.03 -5.63
C PRO A 96 15.17 -0.30 -4.16
N ARG A 97 14.44 -1.38 -3.90
CA ARG A 97 14.16 -1.87 -2.54
C ARG A 97 15.48 -2.20 -1.81
N PRO A 98 15.75 -1.67 -0.61
CA PRO A 98 16.97 -2.00 0.13
C PRO A 98 17.18 -3.51 0.33
N GLU A 99 16.10 -4.24 0.61
CA GLU A 99 16.07 -5.68 0.81
C GLU A 99 16.21 -6.50 -0.49
N SER A 100 16.14 -5.87 -1.67
CA SER A 100 16.21 -6.52 -2.99
C SER A 100 16.98 -5.66 -4.00
N TRP A 101 17.98 -4.91 -3.53
CA TRP A 101 18.63 -3.83 -4.28
C TRP A 101 19.22 -4.30 -5.62
N ARG A 102 19.95 -5.42 -5.60
CA ARG A 102 20.59 -5.97 -6.80
C ARG A 102 19.55 -6.44 -7.82
N GLN A 103 18.50 -7.11 -7.35
CA GLN A 103 17.42 -7.67 -8.16
C GLN A 103 16.65 -6.55 -8.85
N ASP A 104 16.18 -5.55 -8.10
CA ASP A 104 15.41 -4.43 -8.65
C ASP A 104 16.23 -3.68 -9.71
N ARG A 105 17.52 -3.41 -9.46
CA ARG A 105 18.41 -2.79 -10.45
C ARG A 105 18.55 -3.63 -11.71
N ALA A 106 18.69 -4.94 -11.58
CA ALA A 106 18.78 -5.84 -12.73
C ALA A 106 17.47 -5.85 -13.54
N THR A 107 16.31 -5.90 -12.88
CA THR A 107 14.99 -5.84 -13.54
C THR A 107 14.81 -4.52 -14.30
N ALA A 108 15.14 -3.37 -13.69
CA ALA A 108 15.04 -2.09 -14.38
C ALA A 108 16.01 -1.99 -15.58
N ALA A 109 17.20 -2.59 -15.49
CA ALA A 109 18.14 -2.64 -16.61
C ALA A 109 17.62 -3.48 -17.80
N GLN A 110 16.72 -4.43 -17.56
CA GLN A 110 16.06 -5.22 -18.62
C GLN A 110 14.91 -4.48 -19.31
N ALA A 111 14.50 -3.31 -18.80
CA ALA A 111 13.44 -2.48 -19.38
C ALA A 111 13.96 -1.07 -19.73
N PRO A 112 14.99 -0.94 -20.59
CA PRO A 112 15.63 0.35 -20.89
C PRO A 112 14.68 1.40 -21.51
N GLN A 113 13.56 0.95 -22.09
CA GLN A 113 12.49 1.81 -22.63
C GLN A 113 11.61 2.47 -21.56
N ARG A 114 11.72 2.07 -20.29
CA ARG A 114 10.94 2.62 -19.18
C ARG A 114 11.85 3.45 -18.27
N PRO A 115 11.38 4.58 -17.69
CA PRO A 115 12.12 5.25 -16.63
C PRO A 115 12.36 4.28 -15.47
N ALA A 116 13.61 4.15 -15.02
CA ALA A 116 13.97 3.19 -13.98
C ALA A 116 13.14 3.39 -12.69
N GLY A 117 12.87 4.63 -12.31
CA GLY A 117 12.02 4.96 -11.16
C GLY A 117 10.59 4.42 -11.29
N ALA A 118 10.01 4.43 -12.49
CA ALA A 118 8.68 3.84 -12.72
C ALA A 118 8.70 2.32 -12.54
N VAL A 119 9.76 1.65 -13.00
CA VAL A 119 9.95 0.21 -12.76
C VAL A 119 10.09 -0.08 -11.27
N TYR A 120 10.92 0.69 -10.56
CA TYR A 120 11.10 0.53 -9.10
C TYR A 120 9.80 0.76 -8.32
N ARG A 121 9.02 1.78 -8.69
CA ARG A 121 7.71 2.07 -8.09
C ARG A 121 6.76 0.89 -8.25
N ASP A 122 6.67 0.30 -9.43
CA ASP A 122 5.81 -0.86 -9.68
C ASP A 122 6.25 -2.10 -8.90
N LEU A 123 7.56 -2.37 -8.84
CA LEU A 123 8.09 -3.50 -8.06
C LEU A 123 7.75 -3.36 -6.57
N ARG A 124 7.83 -2.15 -6.04
CA ARG A 124 7.46 -1.85 -4.65
C ARG A 124 5.96 -1.91 -4.41
N ALA A 125 5.14 -1.43 -5.34
CA ALA A 125 3.69 -1.54 -5.27
C ALA A 125 3.23 -3.00 -5.32
N ALA A 126 3.90 -3.86 -6.09
CA ALA A 126 3.67 -5.30 -6.06
C ALA A 126 4.01 -5.89 -4.68
N ALA A 127 5.07 -5.44 -4.01
CA ALA A 127 5.38 -5.85 -2.64
C ALA A 127 4.34 -5.34 -1.62
N GLU A 128 3.78 -4.13 -1.80
CA GLU A 128 2.64 -3.64 -1.00
C GLU A 128 1.39 -4.51 -1.23
N SER A 129 1.20 -5.04 -2.43
CA SER A 129 0.05 -5.91 -2.71
C SER A 129 0.08 -7.26 -1.96
N GLY A 130 1.24 -7.65 -1.42
CA GLY A 130 1.51 -8.99 -0.89
C GLY A 130 1.68 -10.06 -1.98
N TRP A 131 1.74 -9.65 -3.25
CA TRP A 131 1.86 -10.53 -4.42
C TRP A 131 3.12 -10.16 -5.25
N ASP A 132 4.27 -10.10 -4.61
CA ASP A 132 5.59 -9.89 -5.23
C ASP A 132 6.29 -11.23 -5.58
N PHE A 133 6.28 -11.70 -6.83
CA PHE A 133 5.65 -11.15 -8.02
C PHE A 133 4.61 -12.11 -8.61
N SER A 134 3.78 -11.60 -9.51
CA SER A 134 2.69 -12.35 -10.15
C SER A 134 2.46 -11.86 -11.57
N SER A 135 2.12 -12.78 -12.48
CA SER A 135 1.67 -12.47 -13.85
C SER A 135 0.46 -11.53 -13.88
N ARG A 136 -0.33 -11.45 -12.79
CA ARG A 136 -1.39 -10.46 -12.59
C ARG A 136 -0.95 -9.02 -12.86
N TRP A 137 0.32 -8.69 -12.59
CA TRP A 137 0.86 -7.34 -12.73
C TRP A 137 1.65 -7.12 -14.03
N LEU A 138 1.91 -8.18 -14.80
CA LEU A 138 2.77 -8.13 -15.97
C LEU A 138 1.94 -7.88 -17.23
N GLY A 139 2.25 -6.80 -17.94
CA GLY A 139 1.50 -6.39 -19.15
C GLY A 139 1.81 -7.21 -20.40
N ASP A 140 2.66 -8.23 -20.32
CA ASP A 140 3.02 -9.09 -21.46
C ASP A 140 2.02 -10.24 -21.71
N GLY A 141 1.04 -10.40 -20.82
CA GLY A 141 -0.02 -11.40 -20.94
C GLY A 141 0.47 -12.85 -20.79
N ARG A 142 1.67 -13.06 -20.22
CA ARG A 142 2.23 -14.39 -19.98
C ARG A 142 1.97 -14.80 -18.53
N THR A 143 1.56 -16.04 -18.32
CA THR A 143 1.30 -16.63 -16.99
C THR A 143 2.34 -17.64 -16.60
#